data_AF-A0A2E9Y896-F1
#
_entry.id   AF-A0A2E9Y896-F1
#
_cell.length_a   1.000
_cell.length_b   1.000
_cell.length_c   1.000
_cell.angle_alpha   90.00
_cell.angle_beta   90.00
_cell.angle_gamma   90.00
#
_symmetry.space_group_name_H-M   'P 1'
#
loop_
_entity.id
_entity.type
_entity.pdbx_description
1 polymer ?
#
loop_
_entity_poly.entity_id
_entity_poly.type
_entity_poly.pdbx_seq_one_letter_code
_entity_poly.pdbx_strand_id
1 'polypeptide(L)'
;APLTALGCEVMAVPWGGDGRIEPAAALQCLAERGITRLLVEGGSAVATAFLAAGLVDSLAWFRTPGLMGGDGLPVFGALGLTVLDHMPRFQRQGIENLGDDVLESYVQRG
;
A
#
# COMPACT_ATOMS: atom_id res chain seq x y z
N ALA A 1 -8.02 -27.78 -4.58
CA ALA A 1 -9.13 -27.43 -5.48
C ALA A 1 -8.90 -26.01 -5.99
N PRO A 2 -9.30 -25.64 -7.23
CA PRO A 2 -9.26 -24.24 -7.66
C PRO A 2 -10.08 -23.37 -6.69
N LEU A 3 -9.63 -22.15 -6.42
CA LEU A 3 -10.26 -21.24 -5.45
C LEU A 3 -11.76 -21.04 -5.73
N THR A 4 -12.16 -21.06 -7.01
CA THR A 4 -13.56 -20.97 -7.44
C THR A 4 -14.42 -22.13 -6.95
N ALA A 5 -13.87 -23.35 -6.83
CA ALA A 5 -14.59 -24.50 -6.26
C ALA A 5 -14.83 -24.35 -4.74
N LEU A 6 -14.16 -23.40 -4.09
CA LEU A 6 -14.38 -23.03 -2.69
C LEU A 6 -15.29 -21.79 -2.55
N GLY A 7 -15.89 -21.32 -3.65
CA GLY A 7 -16.77 -20.14 -3.66
C GLY A 7 -16.04 -18.80 -3.72
N CYS A 8 -14.71 -18.79 -3.92
CA CYS A 8 -13.98 -17.55 -4.13
C CYS A 8 -14.25 -17.00 -5.53
N GLU A 9 -14.52 -15.69 -5.63
CA GLU A 9 -14.41 -14.98 -6.90
C GLU A 9 -12.93 -14.78 -7.23
N VAL A 10 -12.52 -15.13 -8.46
CA VAL A 10 -11.15 -14.95 -8.94
C VAL A 10 -11.16 -13.95 -10.08
N MET A 11 -10.39 -12.87 -9.92
CA MET A 11 -10.23 -11.86 -10.96
C MET A 11 -8.90 -12.06 -11.67
N ALA A 12 -8.95 -12.10 -13.00
CA ALA A 12 -7.74 -12.05 -13.81
C ALA A 12 -7.30 -10.59 -13.95
N VAL A 13 -6.05 -10.32 -13.58
CA VAL A 13 -5.41 -9.01 -13.72
C VAL A 13 -4.14 -9.17 -14.55
N PRO A 14 -3.83 -8.22 -15.45
CA PRO A 14 -2.56 -8.23 -16.16
C PRO A 14 -1.36 -8.23 -15.22
N TRP A 15 -0.29 -8.87 -15.68
CA TRP A 15 1.03 -8.75 -15.07
C TRP A 15 1.63 -7.38 -15.42
N GLY A 16 2.24 -6.72 -14.44
CA GLY A 16 3.14 -5.60 -14.63
C GLY A 16 4.49 -6.04 -15.20
N GLY A 17 5.31 -5.08 -15.60
CA GLY A 17 6.62 -5.33 -16.21
C GLY A 17 7.64 -6.03 -15.29
N ASP A 18 7.37 -6.08 -13.99
CA ASP A 18 8.19 -6.74 -12.97
C ASP A 18 7.73 -8.18 -12.65
N GLY A 19 6.74 -8.70 -13.39
CA GLY A 19 6.16 -10.01 -13.15
C GLY A 19 5.28 -10.09 -11.90
N ARG A 20 4.81 -8.95 -11.37
CA ARG A 20 3.78 -8.88 -10.33
C ARG A 20 2.45 -8.39 -10.90
N ILE A 21 1.42 -8.34 -10.07
CA ILE A 21 0.14 -7.74 -10.45
C ILE A 21 0.35 -6.24 -10.64
N GLU A 22 -0.17 -5.68 -11.74
CA GLU A 22 -0.21 -4.24 -11.97
C GLU A 22 -1.27 -3.59 -11.06
N PRO A 23 -0.89 -2.74 -10.07
CA PRO A 23 -1.85 -2.21 -9.10
C PRO A 23 -2.97 -1.38 -9.71
N ALA A 24 -2.67 -0.59 -10.76
CA ALA A 24 -3.68 0.22 -11.44
C ALA A 24 -4.76 -0.66 -12.09
N ALA A 25 -4.36 -1.78 -12.71
CA ALA A 25 -5.30 -2.72 -13.31
C ALA A 25 -6.14 -3.43 -12.25
N ALA A 26 -5.55 -3.78 -11.10
CA ALA A 26 -6.30 -4.36 -9.98
C ALA A 26 -7.36 -3.40 -9.45
N LEU A 27 -7.01 -2.11 -9.26
CA LEU A 27 -7.96 -1.10 -8.86
C LEU A 27 -9.09 -0.90 -9.89
N GLN A 28 -8.78 -0.97 -11.19
CA GLN A 28 -9.81 -0.90 -12.23
C GLN A 28 -10.81 -2.07 -12.13
N CYS A 29 -10.33 -3.30 -11.97
CA CYS A 29 -11.20 -4.47 -11.81
C CYS A 29 -12.08 -4.37 -10.54
N LEU A 30 -11.56 -3.79 -9.46
CA LEU A 30 -12.31 -3.54 -8.23
C LEU A 30 -13.35 -2.42 -8.43
N ALA A 31 -12.99 -1.35 -9.14
CA ALA A 31 -13.89 -0.23 -9.45
C ALA A 31 -15.08 -0.67 -10.31
N GLU A 32 -14.87 -1.57 -11.28
CA GLU A 32 -15.93 -2.19 -12.09
C GLU A 32 -16.95 -2.98 -11.25
N ARG A 33 -16.58 -3.38 -10.02
CA ARG A 33 -17.45 -4.03 -9.03
C ARG A 33 -18.05 -3.06 -8.00
N GLY A 34 -17.87 -1.76 -8.22
CA GLY A 34 -18.37 -0.72 -7.32
C GLY A 34 -17.52 -0.50 -6.07
N ILE A 35 -16.34 -1.12 -5.97
CA ILE A 35 -15.41 -0.90 -4.87
C ILE A 35 -14.64 0.40 -5.14
N THR A 36 -14.95 1.43 -4.36
CA THR A 36 -14.42 2.80 -4.57
C THR A 36 -13.42 3.24 -3.51
N ARG A 37 -13.25 2.45 -2.44
CA ARG A 37 -12.30 2.70 -1.35
C ARG A 37 -11.72 1.37 -0.92
N LEU A 38 -10.40 1.33 -0.79
CA LEU A 38 -9.67 0.13 -0.40
C LEU A 38 -8.72 0.48 0.75
N LEU A 39 -8.74 -0.33 1.79
CA LEU A 39 -7.67 -0.38 2.75
C LEU A 39 -6.65 -1.40 2.24
N VAL A 40 -5.48 -0.92 1.80
CA VAL A 40 -4.41 -1.78 1.32
C VAL A 40 -3.56 -2.20 2.51
N GLU A 41 -3.81 -3.40 3.00
CA GLU A 41 -2.96 -4.09 3.96
C GLU A 41 -2.13 -5.15 3.23
N GLY A 42 -0.90 -5.34 3.68
CA GLY A 42 -0.01 -6.33 3.10
C GLY A 42 1.43 -6.11 3.47
N GLY A 43 2.29 -6.99 2.96
CA GLY A 43 3.72 -6.86 3.14
C GLY A 43 4.33 -5.73 2.31
N SER A 44 5.61 -5.46 2.58
CA SER A 44 6.44 -4.43 1.93
C SER A 44 6.25 -4.34 0.41
N ALA A 45 6.20 -5.48 -0.29
CA ALA A 45 6.06 -5.50 -1.74
C ALA A 45 4.75 -4.87 -2.25
N VAL A 46 3.62 -5.15 -1.59
CA VAL A 46 2.31 -4.60 -1.98
C VAL A 46 2.30 -3.09 -1.69
N ALA A 47 2.70 -2.70 -0.48
CA ALA A 47 2.75 -1.29 -0.08
C ALA A 47 3.66 -0.46 -1.01
N THR A 48 4.81 -1.03 -1.40
CA THR A 48 5.76 -0.40 -2.33
C THR A 48 5.16 -0.24 -3.73
N ALA A 49 4.47 -1.25 -4.25
CA ALA A 49 3.89 -1.19 -5.60
C ALA A 49 2.83 -0.08 -5.71
N PHE A 50 1.94 0.04 -4.71
CA PHE A 50 0.94 1.10 -4.69
C PHE A 50 1.57 2.49 -4.54
N LEU A 51 2.57 2.63 -3.66
CA LEU A 51 3.25 3.91 -3.45
C LEU A 51 4.06 4.33 -4.69
N ALA A 52 4.77 3.41 -5.32
CA ALA A 52 5.54 3.65 -6.54
C ALA A 52 4.64 3.99 -7.75
N ALA A 53 3.44 3.43 -7.81
CA ALA A 53 2.44 3.74 -8.83
C ALA A 53 1.70 5.08 -8.56
N GLY A 54 1.95 5.75 -7.42
CA GLY A 54 1.25 6.99 -7.07
C GLY A 54 -0.23 6.80 -6.76
N LEU A 55 -0.63 5.60 -6.31
CA LEU A 55 -2.03 5.21 -6.08
C LEU A 55 -2.42 5.22 -4.59
N VAL A 56 -1.72 6.01 -3.78
CA VAL A 56 -1.95 6.09 -2.32
C VAL A 56 -2.47 7.48 -1.99
N ASP A 57 -3.78 7.59 -1.79
CA ASP A 57 -4.43 8.84 -1.39
C ASP A 57 -4.23 9.16 0.09
N SER A 58 -4.13 8.13 0.94
CA SER A 58 -4.04 8.25 2.40
C SER A 58 -3.15 7.17 3.00
N LEU A 59 -2.43 7.52 4.08
CA LEU A 59 -1.52 6.62 4.79
C LEU A 59 -1.89 6.59 6.28
N ALA A 60 -2.18 5.40 6.79
CA ALA A 60 -2.29 5.11 8.21
C ALA A 60 -0.98 4.51 8.70
N TRP A 61 -0.21 5.28 9.48
CA TRP A 61 1.15 4.92 9.91
C TRP A 61 1.16 4.51 11.38
N PHE A 62 1.22 3.20 11.62
CA PHE A 62 1.30 2.63 12.96
C PHE A 62 2.75 2.46 13.41
N ARG A 63 3.07 2.92 14.61
CA ARG A 63 4.39 2.79 15.22
C ARG A 63 4.28 2.25 16.64
N THR A 64 5.13 1.30 16.96
CA THR A 64 5.26 0.72 18.29
C THR A 64 6.58 1.16 18.95
N PRO A 65 6.67 1.24 20.29
CA PRO A 65 7.91 1.59 21.00
C PRO A 65 8.93 0.43 21.03
N GLY A 66 9.03 -0.33 19.94
CA GLY A 66 9.95 -1.44 19.75
C GLY A 66 10.94 -1.19 18.60
N LEU A 67 12.10 -1.83 18.66
CA LEU A 67 13.17 -1.69 17.66
C LEU A 67 13.56 -3.06 17.12
N MET A 68 13.55 -3.23 15.80
CA MET A 68 13.93 -4.49 15.14
C MET A 68 15.30 -4.46 14.45
N GLY A 69 15.95 -3.30 14.31
CA GLY A 69 17.23 -3.21 13.60
C GLY A 69 17.12 -3.31 12.08
N GLY A 70 18.27 -3.37 11.40
CA GLY A 70 18.37 -3.34 9.93
C GLY A 70 18.11 -4.69 9.24
N ASP A 71 18.04 -5.77 10.01
CA ASP A 71 17.61 -7.11 9.60
C ASP A 71 16.08 -7.28 9.62
N GLY A 72 15.36 -6.28 10.14
CA GLY A 72 13.92 -6.18 9.99
C GLY A 72 13.49 -5.97 8.54
N LEU A 73 12.26 -6.38 8.22
CA LEU A 73 11.68 -6.12 6.91
C LEU A 73 11.32 -4.62 6.79
N PRO A 74 11.73 -3.94 5.72
CA PRO A 74 11.41 -2.53 5.54
C PRO A 74 9.91 -2.37 5.21
N VAL A 75 9.28 -1.32 5.71
CA VAL A 75 7.86 -1.02 5.44
C VAL A 75 7.61 -0.82 3.94
N PHE A 76 8.54 -0.15 3.26
CA PHE A 76 8.58 -0.02 1.81
C PHE A 76 9.96 -0.47 1.29
N GLY A 77 9.96 -1.17 0.16
CA GLY A 77 11.14 -1.45 -0.64
C GLY A 77 11.62 -0.21 -1.41
N ALA A 78 12.49 -0.43 -2.39
CA ALA A 78 13.07 0.64 -3.18
C ALA A 78 12.01 1.33 -4.07
N LEU A 79 11.92 2.66 -3.97
CA LEU A 79 11.08 3.51 -4.83
C LEU A 79 11.83 4.07 -6.05
N GLY A 80 13.12 3.76 -6.21
CA GLY A 80 13.92 4.22 -7.35
C GLY A 80 14.13 5.73 -7.44
N LEU A 81 14.03 6.45 -6.31
CA LEU A 81 14.20 7.90 -6.27
C LEU A 81 15.64 8.30 -6.62
N THR A 82 15.80 9.06 -7.71
CA THR A 82 17.08 9.65 -8.13
C THR A 82 17.23 11.12 -7.75
N VAL A 83 16.10 11.79 -7.48
CA VAL A 83 16.03 13.19 -7.03
C VAL A 83 14.97 13.33 -5.92
N LEU A 84 15.20 14.23 -4.97
CA LEU A 84 14.34 14.40 -3.79
C LEU A 84 12.95 14.94 -4.14
N ASP A 85 12.81 15.64 -5.27
CA ASP A 85 11.54 16.19 -5.72
C ASP A 85 10.53 15.11 -6.13
N HIS A 86 11.00 13.91 -6.50
CA HIS A 86 10.14 12.76 -6.80
C HIS A 86 9.71 11.97 -5.57
N MET A 87 10.21 12.33 -4.38
CA MET A 87 9.81 11.66 -3.14
C MET A 87 8.31 11.89 -2.89
N PRO A 88 7.50 10.83 -2.67
CA PRO A 88 6.10 11.00 -2.28
C PRO A 88 5.96 11.85 -1.02
N ARG A 89 5.11 12.87 -1.07
CA ARG A 89 4.87 13.78 0.06
C ARG A 89 3.41 13.74 0.47
N PHE A 90 3.22 13.62 1.77
CA PHE A 90 1.89 13.62 2.38
C PHE A 90 1.79 14.74 3.42
N GLN A 91 0.57 15.22 3.62
CA GLN A 91 0.22 16.13 4.70
C GLN A 91 -0.29 15.32 5.89
N ARG A 92 0.34 15.51 7.06
CA ARG A 92 -0.16 14.91 8.31
C ARG A 92 -1.49 15.53 8.69
N GLN A 93 -2.48 14.70 8.94
CA GLN A 93 -3.81 15.08 9.42
C GLN A 93 -3.94 14.97 10.93
N GLY A 94 -3.31 13.98 11.55
CA GLY A 94 -3.48 13.74 12.99
C GLY A 94 -2.48 12.73 13.55
N ILE A 95 -2.44 12.68 14.89
CA ILE A 95 -1.70 11.71 15.68
C ILE A 95 -2.62 11.24 16.81
N GLU A 96 -2.75 9.93 16.97
CA GLU A 96 -3.57 9.29 17.99
C GLU A 96 -2.73 8.27 18.77
N ASN A 97 -2.88 8.25 20.09
CA ASN A 97 -2.27 7.22 20.93
C ASN A 97 -3.21 6.00 20.96
N LEU A 98 -2.66 4.82 20.67
CA LEU A 98 -3.36 3.54 20.67
C LEU A 98 -2.72 2.61 21.71
N GLY A 99 -3.01 2.88 22.99
CA GLY A 99 -2.27 2.24 24.08
C GLY A 99 -0.82 2.71 24.09
N ASP A 100 0.13 1.78 23.96
CA ASP A 100 1.56 2.08 23.87
C ASP A 100 2.01 2.46 22.44
N ASP A 101 1.16 2.22 21.44
CA ASP A 101 1.44 2.51 20.03
C ASP A 101 0.90 3.89 19.62
N VAL A 102 1.34 4.35 18.45
CA VAL A 102 0.90 5.62 17.84
C VAL A 102 0.40 5.36 16.42
N LEU A 103 -0.76 5.94 16.10
CA LEU A 103 -1.24 6.10 14.73
C LEU A 103 -1.01 7.53 14.26
N GLU A 104 -0.28 7.70 13.16
CA GLU A 104 -0.23 8.97 12.44
C GLU A 104 -0.99 8.83 11.12
N SER A 105 -1.92 9.74 10.88
CA SER A 105 -2.75 9.74 9.67
C SER A 105 -2.24 10.81 8.70
N TYR A 106 -2.07 10.45 7.42
CA TYR A 106 -1.62 11.36 6.37
C TYR A 106 -2.50 11.27 5.12
N VAL A 107 -2.56 12.35 4.34
CA VAL A 107 -3.21 12.40 3.02
C VAL A 107 -2.26 12.95 1.97
N GLN A 108 -2.39 12.51 0.72
CA GLN A 108 -1.62 13.05 -0.39
C GLN A 108 -1.95 14.53 -0.58
N ARG A 109 -0.94 15.38 -0.83
CA ARG A 109 -1.19 16.74 -1.32
C ARG A 109 -1.58 16.64 -2.79
N GLY A 110 -2.79 17.12 -3.13
CA GLY A 110 -3.19 17.32 -4.53
C GLY A 110 -2.35 18.38 -5.23
#